data_AF-M6VVU1-F1
#
_entry.id   AF-M6VVU1-F1
#
_cell.length_a   1.000
_cell.length_b   1.000
_cell.length_c   1.000
_cell.angle_alpha   90.00
_cell.angle_beta   90.00
_cell.angle_gamma   90.00
#
_symmetry.space_group_name_H-M   'P 1'
#
loop_
_entity.id
_entity.type
_entity.pdbx_description
1 polymer ?
#
loop_
_entity_poly.entity_id
_entity_poly.type
_entity_poly.pdbx_seq_one_letter_code
_entity_poly.pdbx_strand_id
1 'polypeptide(L)'
;MFPEAIYDSRMIKRIILCLITIPFIVCTQKQNEDHSDWILFGLLFLPCPGGEQRIVSDQIIKNTIIDYELPASGILLSYRTILQTELAKYPENYTTKACASRIVLTQNLRRSDIGYVAAFPDPLQGTLFLSVNGQAGNSDTNYLIRVIHHELHHNAEYAMYRNMRSADPAWENLNTPGFIYGSGGSEAYFNPNIPWSALTNPRPGFVNLYSTLSQEEDRAEIVSLLMGGTTYFTLFSGFCGQDEIVRNKARKVSEMLSNLSGTTGY
;
A
#
# COMPACT_ATOMS: atom_id res chain seq x y z
N MET A 1 -9.11 -22.10 -20.07
CA MET A 1 -8.73 -23.42 -19.53
C MET A 1 -7.24 -23.34 -19.24
N PHE A 2 -6.88 -23.07 -17.99
CA PHE A 2 -5.49 -22.99 -17.54
C PHE A 2 -5.17 -24.26 -16.75
N PRO A 3 -4.03 -24.93 -16.97
CA PRO A 3 -3.66 -26.09 -16.18
C PRO A 3 -2.98 -25.68 -14.88
N GLU A 4 -3.33 -26.40 -13.81
CA GLU A 4 -2.71 -26.37 -12.49
C GLU A 4 -1.23 -26.79 -12.58
N ALA A 5 -0.34 -26.06 -11.91
CA ALA A 5 1.05 -26.46 -11.70
C ALA A 5 1.26 -26.84 -10.23
N ILE A 6 1.57 -28.11 -10.05
CA ILE A 6 1.89 -28.82 -8.81
C ILE A 6 3.25 -28.34 -8.28
N TYR A 7 3.29 -28.01 -7.00
CA TYR A 7 4.50 -27.62 -6.27
C TYR A 7 5.21 -28.88 -5.73
N ASP A 8 6.40 -29.21 -6.23
CA ASP A 8 7.29 -30.23 -5.66
C ASP A 8 8.61 -29.59 -5.22
N SER A 9 8.78 -29.48 -3.91
CA SER A 9 9.97 -28.99 -3.25
C SER A 9 10.97 -30.14 -3.06
N ARG A 10 11.90 -30.39 -4.00
CA ARG A 10 13.12 -31.22 -3.78
C ARG A 10 14.07 -31.29 -5.01
N MET A 11 14.74 -30.19 -5.37
CA MET A 11 15.91 -30.16 -6.28
C MET A 11 16.36 -28.69 -6.33
N ILE A 12 17.58 -28.20 -6.09
CA ILE A 12 18.94 -28.72 -6.17
C ILE A 12 19.77 -27.89 -5.18
N LYS A 13 20.42 -28.57 -4.23
CA LYS A 13 21.64 -28.07 -3.59
C LYS A 13 22.72 -27.99 -4.67
N ARG A 14 23.47 -26.88 -4.76
CA ARG A 14 24.95 -26.79 -4.99
C ARG A 14 25.40 -25.68 -5.96
N ILE A 15 26.46 -24.95 -5.53
CA ILE A 15 27.55 -24.29 -6.32
C ILE A 15 27.13 -22.93 -6.95
N ILE A 16 27.77 -21.77 -6.72
CA ILE A 16 29.20 -21.39 -6.89
C ILE A 16 29.61 -20.26 -5.93
N LEU A 17 30.81 -20.40 -5.36
CA LEU A 17 31.63 -19.37 -4.68
C LEU A 17 32.84 -19.04 -5.58
N CYS A 18 33.40 -17.84 -5.38
CA CYS A 18 34.71 -17.30 -5.81
C CYS A 18 34.61 -16.29 -6.97
N LEU A 19 35.33 -15.17 -7.04
CA LEU A 19 36.33 -14.44 -6.25
C LEU A 19 36.57 -13.15 -7.09
N ILE A 20 36.90 -12.00 -6.48
CA ILE A 20 38.00 -11.08 -6.91
C ILE A 20 38.06 -9.95 -5.87
N THR A 21 39.12 -10.00 -5.07
CA THR A 21 39.67 -8.89 -4.30
C THR A 21 40.84 -8.31 -5.08
N ILE A 22 40.92 -6.99 -5.24
CA ILE A 22 42.19 -6.27 -5.47
C ILE A 22 42.16 -4.97 -4.66
N PRO A 23 43.18 -4.68 -3.83
CA PRO A 23 43.33 -3.41 -3.13
C PRO A 23 44.16 -2.43 -3.98
N PHE A 24 43.83 -1.14 -3.93
CA PHE A 24 44.80 -0.08 -4.20
C PHE A 24 44.68 1.01 -3.16
N ILE A 25 45.76 1.15 -2.41
CA ILE A 25 46.07 2.27 -1.51
C ILE A 25 46.54 3.43 -2.39
N VAL A 26 45.92 4.61 -2.24
CA VAL A 26 46.52 5.90 -2.61
C VAL A 26 46.41 6.85 -1.41
N CYS A 27 47.54 7.50 -1.11
CA CYS A 27 47.78 8.37 0.05
C CYS A 27 46.87 9.60 0.13
N THR A 28 46.34 9.78 1.34
CA THR A 28 46.18 11.01 2.13
C THR A 28 45.89 12.34 1.42
N GLN A 29 44.63 12.76 1.54
CA GLN A 29 44.31 14.15 1.85
C GLN A 29 43.41 14.12 3.10
N LYS A 30 43.89 14.69 4.20
CA LYS A 30 43.15 14.79 5.46
C LYS A 30 42.06 15.86 5.28
N GLN A 31 40.93 15.46 4.71
CA GLN A 31 39.67 16.19 4.89
C GLN A 31 39.05 15.66 6.17
N ASN A 32 38.64 16.57 7.06
CA ASN A 32 37.73 16.22 8.15
C ASN A 32 36.46 15.67 7.49
N GLU A 33 36.29 14.36 7.49
CA GLU A 33 35.03 13.73 7.12
C GLU A 33 34.00 14.16 8.15
N ASP A 34 33.03 14.95 7.69
CA ASP A 34 31.87 15.31 8.48
C ASP A 34 31.06 14.03 8.70
N HIS A 35 31.13 13.48 9.91
CA HIS A 35 30.42 12.26 10.29
C HIS A 35 28.87 12.46 10.26
N SER A 36 28.38 13.67 9.99
CA SER A 36 26.96 13.96 9.76
C SER A 36 26.36 13.22 8.56
N ASP A 37 27.13 13.06 7.48
CA ASP A 37 26.60 12.53 6.22
C ASP A 37 26.36 11.02 6.30
N TRP A 38 27.19 10.29 7.04
CA TRP A 38 27.01 8.85 7.29
C TRP A 38 25.84 8.55 8.23
N ILE A 39 25.58 9.44 9.20
CA ILE A 39 24.40 9.35 10.07
C ILE A 39 23.14 9.63 9.24
N LEU A 40 23.18 10.61 8.33
CA LEU A 40 22.06 10.93 7.44
C LEU A 40 21.77 9.79 6.45
N PHE A 41 22.81 9.16 5.88
CA PHE A 41 22.67 7.95 5.06
C PHE A 41 22.16 6.74 5.87
N GLY A 42 22.60 6.57 7.12
CA GLY A 42 22.12 5.51 8.01
C GLY A 42 20.64 5.67 8.40
N LEU A 43 20.16 6.91 8.54
CA LEU A 43 18.76 7.22 8.84
C LEU A 43 17.80 6.88 7.69
N LEU A 44 18.27 6.93 6.43
CA LEU A 44 17.49 6.56 5.25
C LEU A 44 17.22 5.04 5.14
N PHE A 45 17.99 4.23 5.85
CA PHE A 45 17.87 2.77 5.88
C PHE A 45 17.34 2.21 7.20
N LEU A 46 16.79 3.06 8.08
CA LEU A 46 16.12 2.53 9.28
C LEU A 46 15.00 1.57 8.84
N PRO A 47 14.99 0.33 9.36
CA PRO A 47 13.90 -0.60 9.07
C PRO A 47 12.58 0.02 9.53
N CYS A 48 11.46 -0.35 8.89
CA CYS A 48 10.13 -0.03 9.40
C CYS A 48 10.11 -0.29 10.91
N PRO A 49 9.42 0.54 11.73
CA PRO A 49 9.26 0.27 13.15
C PRO A 49 8.80 -1.18 13.37
N GLY A 50 9.75 -1.99 13.85
CA GLY A 50 9.61 -3.45 13.88
C GLY A 50 8.73 -3.91 15.02
N GLY A 51 8.15 -5.09 14.87
CA GLY A 51 7.34 -5.74 15.90
C GLY A 51 6.41 -6.79 15.32
N GLU A 52 5.91 -7.66 16.20
CA GLU A 52 4.80 -8.54 15.87
C GLU A 52 3.57 -7.72 15.49
N GLN A 53 2.78 -8.25 14.56
CA GLN A 53 1.53 -7.63 14.16
C GLN A 53 0.60 -7.49 15.38
N ARG A 54 0.11 -6.28 15.63
CA ARG A 54 -0.83 -5.99 16.71
C ARG A 54 -2.03 -5.19 16.20
N ILE A 55 -3.22 -5.65 16.57
CA ILE A 55 -4.48 -4.91 16.38
C ILE A 55 -4.85 -4.24 17.71
N VAL A 56 -4.94 -2.90 17.71
CA VAL A 56 -5.30 -2.07 18.87
C VAL A 56 -6.70 -1.52 18.66
N SER A 57 -7.58 -1.59 19.66
CA SER A 57 -8.95 -1.04 19.57
C SER A 57 -9.52 -0.58 20.91
N ASP A 58 -8.72 -0.61 21.96
CA ASP A 58 -9.08 -0.46 23.37
C ASP A 58 -8.42 0.76 24.02
N GLN A 59 -7.59 1.47 23.27
CA GLN A 59 -6.88 2.66 23.71
C GLN A 59 -6.65 3.64 22.56
N ILE A 60 -6.62 4.93 22.90
CA ILE A 60 -6.28 5.99 21.97
C ILE A 60 -4.76 6.08 21.83
N ILE A 61 -4.26 5.83 20.62
CA ILE A 61 -2.90 6.19 20.19
C ILE A 61 -2.92 7.65 19.73
N LYS A 62 -2.24 8.52 20.48
CA LYS A 62 -2.14 9.95 20.16
C LYS A 62 -1.45 10.18 18.82
N ASN A 63 -2.01 11.08 18.01
CA ASN A 63 -1.43 11.58 16.78
C ASN A 63 -1.82 13.07 16.66
N THR A 64 -1.00 13.90 16.03
CA THR A 64 -1.22 15.35 15.94
C THR A 64 -2.09 15.77 14.75
N ILE A 65 -2.34 14.86 13.82
CA ILE A 65 -3.06 15.11 12.56
C ILE A 65 -4.47 14.53 12.60
N ILE A 66 -4.67 13.44 13.34
CA ILE A 66 -5.94 12.71 13.43
C ILE A 66 -6.54 12.70 14.83
N ASP A 67 -7.87 12.71 14.87
CA ASP A 67 -8.69 12.49 16.05
C ASP A 67 -9.71 11.38 15.77
N TYR A 68 -10.08 10.60 16.80
CA TYR A 68 -11.04 9.52 16.68
C TYR A 68 -11.57 9.06 18.04
N GLU A 69 -12.60 8.23 17.99
CA GLU A 69 -13.21 7.56 19.14
C GLU A 69 -12.84 6.08 19.18
N LEU A 70 -12.93 5.47 20.36
CA LEU A 70 -12.86 4.02 20.47
C LEU A 70 -14.11 3.37 19.84
N PRO A 71 -13.96 2.28 19.09
CA PRO A 71 -15.08 1.65 18.42
C PRO A 71 -16.04 0.97 19.40
N ALA A 72 -17.35 1.11 19.15
CA ALA A 72 -18.37 0.39 19.89
C ALA A 72 -18.25 -1.13 19.68
N SER A 73 -18.45 -1.92 20.76
CA SER A 73 -18.14 -3.36 20.77
C SER A 73 -18.84 -4.17 19.66
N GLY A 74 -20.08 -3.82 19.30
CA GLY A 74 -20.83 -4.52 18.25
C GLY A 74 -20.20 -4.36 16.86
N ILE A 75 -19.92 -3.11 16.45
CA ILE A 75 -19.32 -2.80 15.15
C ILE A 75 -17.88 -3.33 15.09
N LEU A 76 -17.15 -3.22 16.21
CA LEU A 76 -15.78 -3.72 16.33
C LEU A 76 -15.66 -5.21 16.01
N LEU A 77 -16.59 -6.05 16.51
CA LEU A 77 -16.52 -7.49 16.30
C LEU A 77 -16.69 -7.83 14.81
N SER A 78 -17.68 -7.25 14.15
CA SER A 78 -17.91 -7.44 12.72
C SER A 78 -16.72 -6.96 11.88
N TYR A 79 -16.16 -5.79 12.21
CA TYR A 79 -15.00 -5.27 11.50
C TYR A 79 -13.76 -6.14 11.70
N ARG A 80 -13.53 -6.66 12.91
CA ARG A 80 -12.40 -7.57 13.19
C ARG A 80 -12.46 -8.83 12.33
N THR A 81 -13.65 -9.41 12.13
CA THR A 81 -13.82 -10.56 11.24
C THR A 81 -13.43 -10.21 9.82
N ILE A 82 -13.93 -9.09 9.28
CA ILE A 82 -13.56 -8.62 7.94
C ILE A 82 -12.05 -8.44 7.85
N LEU A 83 -11.45 -7.68 8.76
CA LEU A 83 -10.03 -7.38 8.74
C LEU A 83 -9.16 -8.65 8.80
N GLN A 84 -9.50 -9.61 9.68
CA GLN A 84 -8.76 -10.87 9.77
C GLN A 84 -8.85 -11.68 8.47
N THR A 85 -10.04 -11.76 7.86
CA THR A 85 -10.23 -12.43 6.57
C THR A 85 -9.42 -11.76 5.46
N GLU A 86 -9.43 -10.42 5.38
CA GLU A 86 -8.72 -9.70 4.32
C GLU A 86 -7.20 -9.73 4.51
N LEU A 87 -6.71 -9.66 5.75
CA LEU A 87 -5.27 -9.76 6.03
C LEU A 87 -4.72 -11.17 5.77
N ALA A 88 -5.54 -12.21 5.92
CA ALA A 88 -5.15 -13.59 5.63
C ALA A 88 -4.89 -13.85 4.13
N LYS A 89 -5.25 -12.92 3.24
CA LYS A 89 -4.90 -12.97 1.81
C LYS A 89 -3.42 -12.67 1.54
N TYR A 90 -2.74 -12.05 2.48
CA TYR A 90 -1.32 -11.72 2.37
C TYR A 90 -0.45 -12.78 3.06
N PRO A 91 0.81 -12.96 2.62
CA PRO A 91 1.75 -13.83 3.30
C PRO A 91 1.98 -13.40 4.77
N GLU A 92 2.43 -14.36 5.58
CA GLU A 92 2.79 -14.09 6.96
C GLU A 92 3.82 -12.95 7.05
N ASN A 93 3.67 -12.08 8.05
CA ASN A 93 4.50 -10.89 8.27
C ASN A 93 4.42 -9.81 7.17
N TYR A 94 3.52 -9.93 6.18
CA TYR A 94 3.37 -8.90 5.14
C TYR A 94 3.10 -7.52 5.72
N THR A 95 2.22 -7.41 6.72
CA THR A 95 1.91 -6.13 7.39
C THR A 95 3.13 -5.52 8.07
N THR A 96 3.99 -6.32 8.70
CA THR A 96 5.28 -5.84 9.24
C THR A 96 6.22 -5.37 8.14
N LYS A 97 6.34 -6.13 7.03
CA LYS A 97 7.16 -5.73 5.87
C LYS A 97 6.65 -4.44 5.21
N ALA A 98 5.33 -4.25 5.20
CA ALA A 98 4.67 -3.06 4.68
C ALA A 98 4.74 -1.85 5.63
N CYS A 99 5.52 -1.85 6.71
CA CYS A 99 5.48 -0.78 7.73
C CYS A 99 4.09 -0.57 8.36
N ALA A 100 3.31 -1.62 8.58
CA ALA A 100 1.98 -1.60 9.20
C ALA A 100 1.85 -2.65 10.33
N SER A 101 2.89 -2.77 11.17
CA SER A 101 2.93 -3.71 12.30
C SER A 101 1.86 -3.41 13.36
N ARG A 102 1.44 -2.14 13.48
CA ARG A 102 0.32 -1.72 14.35
C ARG A 102 -0.89 -1.29 13.54
N ILE A 103 -2.00 -2.02 13.66
CA ILE A 103 -3.29 -1.62 13.08
C ILE A 103 -4.17 -1.08 14.21
N VAL A 104 -4.61 0.17 14.11
CA VAL A 104 -5.48 0.81 15.10
C VAL A 104 -6.88 0.90 14.55
N LEU A 105 -7.83 0.23 15.22
CA LEU A 105 -9.25 0.28 14.89
C LEU A 105 -9.88 1.44 15.64
N THR A 106 -10.45 2.35 14.87
CA THR A 106 -10.98 3.62 15.31
C THR A 106 -12.45 3.72 14.92
N GLN A 107 -13.18 4.65 15.50
CA GLN A 107 -14.50 5.06 15.03
C GLN A 107 -14.52 6.56 14.83
N ASN A 108 -15.26 7.04 13.82
CA ASN A 108 -15.38 8.46 13.53
C ASN A 108 -14.01 9.14 13.32
N LEU A 109 -13.11 8.47 12.58
CA LEU A 109 -11.78 8.98 12.29
C LEU A 109 -11.86 10.29 11.50
N ARG A 110 -11.13 11.30 11.99
CA ARG A 110 -11.07 12.63 11.39
C ARG A 110 -9.63 13.08 11.25
N ARG A 111 -9.34 13.77 10.16
CA ARG A 111 -8.14 14.57 9.99
C ARG A 111 -8.47 16.04 10.16
N SER A 112 -7.54 16.79 10.72
CA SER A 112 -7.69 18.22 10.97
C SER A 112 -7.88 19.07 9.71
N ASP A 113 -7.34 18.64 8.57
CA ASP A 113 -7.33 19.39 7.31
C ASP A 113 -8.52 19.07 6.38
N ILE A 114 -9.03 17.84 6.39
CA ILE A 114 -10.07 17.38 5.44
C ILE A 114 -11.32 16.77 6.08
N GLY A 115 -11.36 16.65 7.42
CA GLY A 115 -12.53 16.12 8.13
C GLY A 115 -12.56 14.59 8.20
N TYR A 116 -13.75 13.99 8.10
CA TYR A 116 -13.90 12.53 8.26
C TYR A 116 -13.18 11.76 7.15
N VAL A 117 -12.43 10.73 7.53
CA VAL A 117 -11.72 9.84 6.61
C VAL A 117 -11.94 8.38 7.01
N ALA A 118 -11.79 7.46 6.06
CA ALA A 118 -11.95 6.03 6.35
C ALA A 118 -10.70 5.40 6.97
N ALA A 119 -9.53 6.00 6.76
CA ALA A 119 -8.27 5.50 7.24
C ALA A 119 -7.21 6.60 7.27
N PHE A 120 -6.07 6.29 7.89
CA PHE A 120 -4.88 7.12 7.86
C PHE A 120 -3.62 6.24 7.91
N PRO A 121 -2.80 6.22 6.84
CA PRO A 121 -1.52 5.53 6.82
C PRO A 121 -0.46 6.37 7.56
N ASP A 122 0.19 5.78 8.56
CA ASP A 122 1.32 6.39 9.30
C ASP A 122 2.52 5.43 9.33
N PRO A 123 3.16 5.19 8.17
CA PRO A 123 4.22 4.20 8.04
C PRO A 123 5.50 4.60 8.78
N LEU A 124 5.70 5.89 9.05
CA LEU A 124 6.80 6.40 9.90
C LEU A 124 6.70 5.86 11.34
N GLN A 125 5.47 5.67 11.83
CA GLN A 125 5.19 5.05 13.13
C GLN A 125 4.83 3.57 13.02
N GLY A 126 5.00 2.96 11.85
CA GLY A 126 4.62 1.57 11.59
C GLY A 126 3.12 1.30 11.79
N THR A 127 2.29 2.33 11.62
CA THR A 127 0.88 2.32 12.04
C THR A 127 -0.06 2.51 10.85
N LEU A 128 -1.18 1.79 10.86
CA LEU A 128 -2.31 1.99 9.96
C LEU A 128 -3.56 2.18 10.80
N PHE A 129 -4.20 3.36 10.70
CA PHE A 129 -5.47 3.64 11.35
C PHE A 129 -6.61 3.32 10.40
N LEU A 130 -7.60 2.57 10.88
CA LEU A 130 -8.78 2.17 10.11
C LEU A 130 -10.05 2.56 10.87
N SER A 131 -10.97 3.25 10.21
CA SER A 131 -12.28 3.60 10.75
C SER A 131 -13.25 2.42 10.56
N VAL A 132 -13.73 1.84 11.66
CA VAL A 132 -14.64 0.68 11.61
C VAL A 132 -16.01 1.02 11.00
N ASN A 133 -16.36 2.31 10.97
CA ASN A 133 -17.56 2.83 10.33
C ASN A 133 -17.24 3.64 9.05
N GLY A 134 -16.05 3.46 8.48
CA GLY A 134 -15.62 4.10 7.24
C GLY A 134 -15.60 5.63 7.31
N GLN A 135 -15.57 6.26 6.14
CA GLN A 135 -15.68 7.72 6.01
C GLN A 135 -17.12 8.15 6.28
N ALA A 136 -17.30 9.09 7.20
CA ALA A 136 -18.59 9.70 7.53
C ALA A 136 -19.73 8.67 7.80
N GLY A 137 -19.39 7.50 8.36
CA GLY A 137 -20.36 6.45 8.69
C GLY A 137 -20.70 5.48 7.56
N ASN A 138 -20.00 5.53 6.41
CA ASN A 138 -20.16 4.53 5.37
C ASN A 138 -19.61 3.16 5.81
N SER A 139 -20.50 2.31 6.30
CA SER A 139 -20.20 0.96 6.79
C SER A 139 -20.47 -0.14 5.76
N ASP A 140 -20.54 0.18 4.47
CA ASP A 140 -20.67 -0.85 3.43
C ASP A 140 -19.45 -1.78 3.45
N THR A 141 -19.68 -3.09 3.60
CA THR A 141 -18.60 -4.08 3.75
C THR A 141 -17.62 -4.05 2.57
N ASN A 142 -18.12 -3.92 1.35
CA ASN A 142 -17.29 -3.89 0.15
C ASN A 142 -16.40 -2.65 0.15
N TYR A 143 -16.95 -1.48 0.51
CA TYR A 143 -16.18 -0.27 0.71
C TYR A 143 -15.09 -0.43 1.79
N LEU A 144 -15.42 -0.99 2.95
CA LEU A 144 -14.45 -1.20 4.04
C LEU A 144 -13.31 -2.13 3.62
N ILE A 145 -13.60 -3.20 2.88
CA ILE A 145 -12.59 -4.09 2.31
C ILE A 145 -11.64 -3.34 1.37
N ARG A 146 -12.19 -2.49 0.49
CA ARG A 146 -11.35 -1.67 -0.42
C ARG A 146 -10.42 -0.74 0.37
N VAL A 147 -10.94 -0.07 1.39
CA VAL A 147 -10.15 0.81 2.25
C VAL A 147 -8.98 0.06 2.91
N ILE A 148 -9.21 -1.16 3.43
CA ILE A 148 -8.14 -1.97 4.06
C ILE A 148 -6.98 -2.17 3.08
N HIS A 149 -7.27 -2.61 1.86
CA HIS A 149 -6.24 -2.93 0.87
C HIS A 149 -5.57 -1.69 0.28
N HIS A 150 -6.36 -0.66 0.01
CA HIS A 150 -5.88 0.63 -0.50
C HIS A 150 -4.86 1.24 0.46
N GLU A 151 -5.20 1.30 1.75
CA GLU A 151 -4.41 2.04 2.75
C GLU A 151 -3.22 1.22 3.26
N LEU A 152 -3.37 -0.10 3.32
CA LEU A 152 -2.23 -0.99 3.52
C LEU A 152 -1.21 -0.84 2.37
N HIS A 153 -1.67 -0.56 1.15
CA HIS A 153 -0.75 -0.31 0.03
C HIS A 153 0.04 0.99 0.19
N HIS A 154 -0.56 2.07 0.67
CA HIS A 154 0.19 3.31 0.96
C HIS A 154 1.35 3.07 1.95
N ASN A 155 1.12 2.25 2.98
CA ASN A 155 2.17 1.79 3.89
C ASN A 155 3.23 0.93 3.15
N ALA A 156 2.81 0.00 2.30
CA ALA A 156 3.70 -0.82 1.47
C ALA A 156 4.57 0.02 0.51
N GLU A 157 4.02 1.06 -0.11
CA GLU A 157 4.76 1.98 -0.96
C GLU A 157 5.83 2.74 -0.17
N TYR A 158 5.52 3.16 1.05
CA TYR A 158 6.53 3.72 1.94
C TYR A 158 7.64 2.71 2.28
N ALA A 159 7.29 1.43 2.49
CA ALA A 159 8.30 0.40 2.73
C ALA A 159 9.23 0.19 1.52
N MET A 160 8.69 0.26 0.30
CA MET A 160 9.45 0.08 -0.95
C MET A 160 10.28 1.32 -1.34
N TYR A 161 9.74 2.52 -1.15
CA TYR A 161 10.28 3.75 -1.74
C TYR A 161 10.69 4.81 -0.71
N ARG A 162 10.45 4.57 0.58
CA ARG A 162 10.56 5.58 1.66
C ARG A 162 9.69 6.82 1.44
N ASN A 163 8.71 6.70 0.55
CA ASN A 163 7.76 7.73 0.21
C ASN A 163 6.49 7.08 -0.33
N MET A 164 5.37 7.27 0.37
CA MET A 164 4.06 6.76 -0.08
C MET A 164 3.50 7.51 -1.31
N ARG A 165 4.09 8.65 -1.67
CA ARG A 165 3.74 9.45 -2.86
C ARG A 165 4.85 9.45 -3.90
N SER A 166 5.63 8.38 -3.97
CA SER A 166 6.74 8.32 -4.91
C SER A 166 6.23 8.33 -6.34
N ALA A 167 6.79 9.21 -7.16
CA ALA A 167 6.66 9.11 -8.60
C ALA A 167 7.52 7.96 -9.12
N ASP A 168 6.97 7.14 -10.00
CA ASP A 168 7.67 6.10 -10.74
C ASP A 168 7.53 6.40 -12.25
N PRO A 169 8.62 6.82 -12.93
CA PRO A 169 8.59 7.03 -14.38
C PRO A 169 8.18 5.77 -15.16
N ALA A 170 8.48 4.57 -14.65
CA ALA A 170 8.05 3.33 -15.29
C ALA A 170 6.55 3.10 -15.13
N TRP A 171 5.92 3.60 -14.07
CA TRP A 171 4.46 3.62 -13.92
C TRP A 171 3.83 4.65 -14.85
N GLU A 172 4.38 5.86 -14.90
CA GLU A 172 3.91 6.93 -15.80
C GLU A 172 3.90 6.49 -17.26
N ASN A 173 4.94 5.78 -17.69
CA ASN A 173 5.06 5.29 -19.07
C ASN A 173 4.01 4.22 -19.45
N LEU A 174 3.26 3.66 -18.49
CA LEU A 174 2.13 2.79 -18.79
C LEU A 174 0.90 3.59 -19.23
N ASN A 175 0.80 4.86 -18.84
CA ASN A 175 -0.36 5.69 -19.16
C ASN A 175 -0.49 5.96 -20.65
N THR A 176 -1.69 6.41 -21.06
CA THR A 176 -1.89 6.94 -22.41
C THR A 176 -0.91 8.11 -22.65
N PRO A 177 -0.23 8.17 -23.81
CA PRO A 177 0.73 9.24 -24.10
C PRO A 177 0.14 10.64 -23.87
N GLY A 178 0.86 11.48 -23.13
CA GLY A 178 0.44 12.84 -22.81
C GLY A 178 -0.55 12.96 -21.65
N PHE A 179 -0.94 11.85 -21.01
CA PHE A 179 -1.67 11.90 -19.76
C PHE A 179 -0.82 12.57 -18.66
N ILE A 180 -1.47 13.33 -17.79
CA ILE A 180 -0.86 13.97 -16.62
C ILE A 180 -1.82 13.77 -15.45
N TYR A 181 -1.29 13.29 -14.32
CA TYR A 181 -2.05 13.16 -13.09
C TYR A 181 -2.51 14.52 -12.52
N GLY A 182 -3.56 14.49 -11.70
CA GLY A 182 -4.04 15.64 -10.94
C GLY A 182 -3.14 16.05 -9.77
N SER A 183 -3.76 16.65 -8.74
CA SER A 183 -3.04 17.24 -7.60
C SER A 183 -2.96 16.36 -6.35
N GLY A 184 -3.38 15.09 -6.45
CA GLY A 184 -3.41 14.12 -5.36
C GLY A 184 -4.81 13.84 -4.80
N GLY A 185 -4.93 12.73 -4.04
CA GLY A 185 -6.20 12.22 -3.53
C GLY A 185 -7.01 13.17 -2.64
N SER A 186 -6.36 14.15 -1.99
CA SER A 186 -7.06 15.15 -1.19
C SER A 186 -8.02 16.02 -2.00
N GLU A 187 -7.79 16.16 -3.31
CA GLU A 187 -8.68 16.88 -4.24
C GLU A 187 -10.11 16.35 -4.20
N ALA A 188 -10.29 15.03 -3.97
CA ALA A 188 -11.60 14.41 -3.94
C ALA A 188 -12.48 14.91 -2.78
N TYR A 189 -11.86 15.29 -1.65
CA TYR A 189 -12.57 15.82 -0.47
C TYR A 189 -13.09 17.24 -0.71
N PHE A 190 -12.40 18.02 -1.54
CA PHE A 190 -12.82 19.39 -1.90
C PHE A 190 -13.88 19.41 -3.02
N ASN A 191 -14.09 18.29 -3.70
CA ASN A 191 -15.03 18.15 -4.81
C ASN A 191 -15.98 16.94 -4.61
N PRO A 192 -16.78 16.90 -3.54
CA PRO A 192 -17.51 15.69 -3.13
C PRO A 192 -18.64 15.29 -4.08
N ASN A 193 -19.06 16.17 -5.00
CA ASN A 193 -20.12 15.90 -5.97
C ASN A 193 -19.63 15.09 -7.19
N ILE A 194 -18.31 14.96 -7.37
CA ILE A 194 -17.75 14.13 -8.44
C ILE A 194 -17.74 12.67 -7.95
N PRO A 195 -18.18 11.71 -8.77
CA PRO A 195 -18.22 10.30 -8.39
C PRO A 195 -16.83 9.67 -8.48
N TRP A 196 -15.88 10.15 -7.67
CA TRP A 196 -14.46 9.80 -7.73
C TRP A 196 -14.22 8.28 -7.72
N SER A 197 -14.89 7.57 -6.82
CA SER A 197 -14.70 6.13 -6.60
C SER A 197 -15.55 5.24 -7.52
N ALA A 198 -16.31 5.81 -8.47
CA ALA A 198 -17.17 5.03 -9.36
C ALA A 198 -16.33 4.19 -10.33
N LEU A 199 -16.37 2.87 -10.13
CA LEU A 199 -15.64 1.87 -10.90
C LEU A 199 -16.28 1.70 -12.29
N THR A 200 -15.91 2.57 -13.20
CA THR A 200 -16.51 2.69 -14.55
C THR A 200 -15.47 2.60 -15.65
N ASN A 201 -14.18 2.47 -15.30
CA ASN A 201 -13.05 2.60 -16.23
C ASN A 201 -13.21 3.84 -17.14
N PRO A 202 -13.31 5.05 -16.56
CA PRO A 202 -13.77 6.24 -17.26
C PRO A 202 -12.79 6.75 -18.32
N ARG A 203 -11.54 6.30 -18.27
CA ARG A 203 -10.46 6.62 -19.22
C ARG A 203 -9.54 5.41 -19.38
N PRO A 204 -8.90 5.23 -20.57
CA PRO A 204 -7.92 4.19 -20.77
C PRO A 204 -6.83 4.22 -19.69
N GLY A 205 -6.62 3.08 -19.04
CA GLY A 205 -5.63 2.89 -17.99
C GLY A 205 -6.08 3.20 -16.57
N PHE A 206 -7.32 3.63 -16.33
CA PHE A 206 -7.77 4.03 -14.99
C PHE A 206 -9.08 3.35 -14.61
N VAL A 207 -9.16 2.80 -13.39
CA VAL A 207 -10.34 2.06 -12.92
C VAL A 207 -11.49 2.96 -12.48
N ASN A 208 -11.18 4.19 -12.06
CA ASN A 208 -12.13 5.25 -11.73
C ASN A 208 -11.49 6.64 -11.90
N LEU A 209 -12.21 7.70 -11.54
CA LEU A 209 -11.70 9.08 -11.62
C LEU A 209 -10.68 9.38 -10.52
N TYR A 210 -10.82 8.78 -9.34
CA TYR A 210 -9.88 8.96 -8.23
C TYR A 210 -8.46 8.52 -8.61
N SER A 211 -8.33 7.41 -9.34
CA SER A 211 -7.05 6.92 -9.90
C SER A 211 -6.37 7.91 -10.85
N THR A 212 -7.05 8.95 -11.32
CA THR A 212 -6.43 9.97 -12.18
C THR A 212 -5.78 11.11 -11.39
N LEU A 213 -5.98 11.17 -10.07
CA LEU A 213 -5.50 12.27 -9.23
C LEU A 213 -4.01 12.19 -8.93
N SER A 214 -3.45 10.99 -8.80
CA SER A 214 -2.01 10.79 -8.58
C SER A 214 -1.62 9.32 -8.76
N GLN A 215 -0.32 9.07 -8.90
CA GLN A 215 0.21 7.75 -9.18
C GLN A 215 0.00 6.76 -8.01
N GLU A 216 0.18 7.20 -6.78
CA GLU A 216 -0.02 6.38 -5.59
C GLU A 216 -1.48 5.95 -5.44
N GLU A 217 -2.43 6.85 -5.73
CA GLU A 217 -3.85 6.54 -5.67
C GLU A 217 -4.28 5.58 -6.78
N ASP A 218 -3.70 5.70 -7.97
CA ASP A 218 -3.91 4.74 -9.06
C ASP A 218 -3.47 3.32 -8.68
N ARG A 219 -2.25 3.19 -8.13
CA ARG A 219 -1.72 1.91 -7.66
C ARG A 219 -2.55 1.33 -6.52
N ALA A 220 -2.88 2.15 -5.52
CA ALA A 220 -3.67 1.74 -4.36
C ALA A 220 -5.08 1.31 -4.76
N GLU A 221 -5.72 2.00 -5.71
CA GLU A 221 -7.03 1.60 -6.23
C GLU A 221 -6.96 0.27 -6.97
N ILE A 222 -5.93 0.03 -7.79
CA ILE A 222 -5.71 -1.26 -8.44
C ILE A 222 -5.49 -2.38 -7.42
N VAL A 223 -4.67 -2.16 -6.39
CA VAL A 223 -4.48 -3.13 -5.29
C VAL A 223 -5.81 -3.42 -4.58
N SER A 224 -6.61 -2.39 -4.32
CA SER A 224 -7.90 -2.54 -3.64
C SER A 224 -8.87 -3.46 -4.38
N LEU A 225 -8.81 -3.46 -5.71
CA LEU A 225 -9.65 -4.31 -6.56
C LEU A 225 -9.06 -5.71 -6.75
N LEU A 226 -7.74 -5.81 -6.89
CA LEU A 226 -7.03 -7.07 -7.04
C LEU A 226 -7.18 -7.93 -5.77
N MET A 227 -7.04 -7.31 -4.60
CA MET A 227 -7.11 -8.00 -3.31
C MET A 227 -8.52 -8.02 -2.72
N GLY A 228 -9.46 -7.24 -3.26
CA GLY A 228 -10.80 -7.08 -2.72
C GLY A 228 -11.68 -8.34 -2.78
N GLY A 229 -12.97 -8.16 -2.45
CA GLY A 229 -13.97 -9.23 -2.53
C GLY A 229 -14.22 -9.71 -3.97
N THR A 230 -14.85 -10.88 -4.12
CA THR A 230 -15.11 -11.52 -5.42
C THR A 230 -15.77 -10.57 -6.43
N THR A 231 -16.75 -9.77 -6.01
CA THR A 231 -17.43 -8.79 -6.88
C THR A 231 -16.46 -7.80 -7.52
N TYR A 232 -15.52 -7.24 -6.74
CA TYR A 232 -14.53 -6.30 -7.26
C TYR A 232 -13.49 -6.99 -8.13
N PHE A 233 -13.03 -8.17 -7.73
CA PHE A 233 -12.09 -8.94 -8.53
C PHE A 233 -12.69 -9.31 -9.91
N THR A 234 -13.97 -9.70 -9.95
CA THR A 234 -14.68 -9.98 -11.21
C THR A 234 -14.82 -8.73 -12.08
N LEU A 235 -15.23 -7.59 -11.49
CA LEU A 235 -15.33 -6.32 -12.22
C LEU A 235 -13.97 -5.90 -12.79
N PHE A 236 -12.93 -5.95 -11.96
CA PHE A 236 -11.56 -5.59 -12.33
C PHE A 236 -10.97 -6.51 -13.40
N SER A 237 -11.27 -7.80 -13.34
CA SER A 237 -10.93 -8.76 -14.41
C SER A 237 -11.59 -8.35 -15.73
N GLY A 238 -12.82 -7.83 -15.68
CA GLY A 238 -13.52 -7.27 -16.83
C GLY A 238 -12.82 -6.04 -17.43
N PHE A 239 -12.33 -5.12 -16.59
CA PHE A 239 -11.51 -3.99 -17.05
C PHE A 239 -10.20 -4.45 -17.67
N CYS A 240 -9.47 -5.36 -17.02
CA CYS A 240 -8.25 -5.94 -17.58
C CYS A 240 -8.49 -6.63 -18.94
N GLY A 241 -9.68 -7.21 -19.16
CA GLY A 241 -10.05 -7.83 -20.42
C GLY A 241 -10.22 -6.84 -21.57
N GLN A 242 -10.68 -5.62 -21.28
CA GLN A 242 -11.04 -4.59 -22.27
C GLN A 242 -9.96 -3.52 -22.44
N ASP A 243 -9.19 -3.24 -21.39
CA ASP A 243 -8.21 -2.17 -21.32
C ASP A 243 -6.82 -2.76 -21.06
N GLU A 244 -5.98 -2.74 -22.09
CA GLU A 244 -4.61 -3.27 -22.02
C GLU A 244 -3.73 -2.48 -21.05
N ILE A 245 -3.96 -1.18 -20.88
CA ILE A 245 -3.19 -0.36 -19.95
C ILE A 245 -3.51 -0.77 -18.51
N VAL A 246 -4.80 -0.95 -18.17
CA VAL A 246 -5.20 -1.46 -16.86
C VAL A 246 -4.60 -2.84 -16.60
N ARG A 247 -4.58 -3.72 -17.61
CA ARG A 247 -3.95 -5.05 -17.50
C ARG A 247 -2.44 -4.96 -17.22
N ASN A 248 -1.73 -4.06 -17.88
CA ASN A 248 -0.29 -3.87 -17.68
C ASN A 248 0.01 -3.29 -16.28
N LYS A 249 -0.79 -2.32 -15.83
CA LYS A 249 -0.71 -1.80 -14.46
C LYS A 249 -1.00 -2.88 -13.41
N ALA A 250 -1.98 -3.76 -13.64
CA ALA A 250 -2.29 -4.89 -12.76
C ALA A 250 -1.10 -5.85 -12.60
N ARG A 251 -0.36 -6.12 -13.69
CA ARG A 251 0.87 -6.94 -13.65
C ARG A 251 1.95 -6.25 -12.81
N LYS A 252 2.22 -4.97 -13.07
CA LYS A 252 3.20 -4.17 -12.35
C LYS A 252 2.90 -4.12 -10.84
N VAL A 253 1.63 -3.95 -10.46
CA VAL A 253 1.21 -4.01 -9.04
C VAL A 253 1.41 -5.42 -8.46
N SER A 254 1.10 -6.47 -9.21
CA SER A 254 1.31 -7.86 -8.75
C SER A 254 2.79 -8.15 -8.49
N GLU A 255 3.69 -7.61 -9.32
CA GLU A 255 5.14 -7.66 -9.11
C GLU A 255 5.56 -6.91 -7.84
N MET A 256 5.03 -5.70 -7.60
CA MET A 256 5.27 -4.94 -6.37
C MET A 256 4.86 -5.71 -5.12
N LEU A 257 3.66 -6.30 -5.12
CA LEU A 257 3.17 -7.13 -4.01
C LEU A 257 4.05 -8.36 -3.78
N SER A 258 4.52 -8.99 -4.85
CA SER A 258 5.39 -10.17 -4.78
C SER A 258 6.79 -9.82 -4.26
N ASN A 259 7.36 -8.72 -4.74
CA ASN A 259 8.66 -8.22 -4.30
C ASN A 259 8.66 -7.95 -2.80
N LEU A 260 7.66 -7.21 -2.30
CA LEU A 260 7.55 -6.90 -0.88
C LEU A 260 7.30 -8.17 -0.04
N SER A 261 6.53 -9.11 -0.58
CA SER A 261 6.29 -10.40 0.08
C SER A 261 7.55 -11.26 0.17
N GLY A 262 8.57 -11.00 -0.66
CA GLY A 262 9.74 -11.86 -0.83
C GLY A 262 9.39 -13.15 -1.59
N THR A 263 8.33 -13.13 -2.39
CA THR A 263 7.89 -14.27 -3.23
C THR A 263 8.46 -14.20 -4.65
N THR A 264 9.22 -13.15 -4.99
CA THR A 264 10.03 -13.12 -6.21
C THR A 264 11.28 -13.97 -6.02
N GLY A 265 11.20 -15.20 -6.52
CA GLY A 265 12.29 -16.16 -6.48
C GLY A 265 11.88 -17.53 -6.99
N TYR A 266 11.38 -17.61 -8.23
CA TYR A 266 11.40 -18.81 -9.08
C TYR A 266 11.48 -18.41 -10.54
#